data_AF-A0A482M0J5-F1
#
_entry.id   AF-A0A482M0J5-F1
#
_cell.length_a   1.000
_cell.length_b   1.000
_cell.length_c   1.000
_cell.angle_alpha   90.00
_cell.angle_beta   90.00
_cell.angle_gamma   90.00
#
_symmetry.space_group_name_H-M   'P 1'
#
loop_
_entity.id
_entity.type
_entity.pdbx_description
1 polymer ?
#
loop_
_entity_poly.entity_id
_entity_poly.type
_entity_poly.pdbx_seq_one_letter_code
_entity_poly.pdbx_strand_id
1 'polypeptide(L)' 'MRKARFTEHQIIAVLNSVEAGRTVKDVCREAAISEASYYNWKAKYGGMEAADIKKIKDLEDEN' A
#
# COMPACT_ATOMS: atom_id res chain seq x y z
N MET A 1 -0.96 -22.04 -5.91
CA MET A 1 -0.15 -20.91 -5.40
C MET A 1 -0.79 -20.43 -4.10
N ARG A 2 -0.03 -20.19 -3.02
CA ARG A 2 -0.61 -19.58 -1.81
C ARG A 2 -1.20 -18.22 -2.21
N LYS A 3 -2.51 -18.02 -2.03
CA LYS A 3 -3.11 -16.68 -2.18
C LYS A 3 -2.34 -15.75 -1.25
N ALA A 4 -1.72 -14.71 -1.81
CA ALA A 4 -1.15 -13.66 -0.99
C ALA A 4 -2.28 -13.12 -0.11
N ARG A 5 -2.04 -13.04 1.20
CA ARG A 5 -3.05 -12.59 2.18
C ARG A 5 -3.49 -11.14 1.92
N PHE A 6 -2.67 -10.39 1.20
CA PHE A 6 -2.91 -9.01 0.78
C PHE A 6 -2.71 -8.90 -0.72
N THR A 7 -3.59 -8.16 -1.39
CA THR A 7 -3.43 -7.78 -2.80
C THR A 7 -2.47 -6.59 -2.92
N GLU A 8 -1.93 -6.37 -4.11
CA GLU A 8 -1.04 -5.23 -4.36
C GLU A 8 -1.74 -3.89 -4.10
N HIS A 9 -3.02 -3.79 -4.47
CA HIS A 9 -3.87 -2.63 -4.14
C HIS A 9 -3.98 -2.39 -2.62
N GLN A 10 -4.18 -3.44 -1.82
CA GLN A 10 -4.25 -3.30 -0.36
C GLN A 10 -2.91 -2.85 0.24
N ILE A 11 -1.80 -3.35 -0.30
CA ILE A 11 -0.46 -2.94 0.11
C ILE A 11 -0.24 -1.46 -0.21
N ILE A 12 -0.59 -1.01 -1.41
CA ILE A 12 -0.45 0.39 -1.86
C ILE A 12 -1.35 1.32 -1.03
N ALA A 13 -2.58 0.93 -0.72
CA ALA A 13 -3.47 1.72 0.13
C ALA A 13 -2.91 1.93 1.55
N VAL A 14 -2.24 0.91 2.10
CA VAL A 14 -1.55 0.97 3.39
C VAL A 14 -0.36 1.95 3.33
N LEU A 15 0.44 1.90 2.26
CA LEU A 15 1.58 2.83 2.10
C LEU A 15 1.09 4.29 1.96
N ASN A 16 0.10 4.53 1.09
CA ASN A 16 -0.51 5.86 0.89
C ASN A 16 -1.12 6.44 2.17
N SER A 17 -1.71 5.61 3.02
CA SER A 17 -2.28 6.08 4.28
C SER A 17 -1.22 6.72 5.18
N VAL A 18 0.01 6.20 5.16
CA VAL A 18 1.14 6.78 5.89
C VAL A 18 1.65 8.05 5.21
N GLU A 19 1.73 8.07 3.88
CA GLU A 19 2.13 9.27 3.12
C GLU A 19 1.12 10.43 3.26
N ALA A 20 -0.17 10.11 3.42
CA ALA A 20 -1.24 11.05 3.73
C ALA A 20 -1.17 11.61 5.18
N GLY A 21 -0.16 11.21 5.96
CA GLY A 21 0.11 11.74 7.30
C GLY A 21 -0.35 10.86 8.46
N ARG A 22 -0.88 9.66 8.21
CA ARG A 22 -1.14 8.69 9.31
C ARG A 22 0.17 8.08 9.79
N THR A 23 0.20 7.62 11.04
CA THR A 23 1.41 6.98 11.57
C THR A 23 1.48 5.51 11.12
N VAL A 24 2.68 5.01 10.83
CA VAL A 24 2.93 3.61 10.44
C VAL A 24 2.29 2.64 11.44
N LYS A 25 2.39 2.95 12.74
CA LYS A 25 1.86 2.11 13.82
C LYS A 25 0.33 2.00 13.79
N ASP A 26 -0.36 3.08 13.49
CA ASP A 26 -1.83 3.11 13.40
C ASP A 26 -2.31 2.30 12.18
N VAL A 27 -1.70 2.56 11.02
CA VAL A 27 -2.03 1.85 9.78
C VAL A 27 -1.69 0.35 9.89
N CYS A 28 -0.56 -0.01 10.50
CA CYS A 28 -0.21 -1.41 10.72
C CYS A 28 -1.23 -2.13 11.61
N ARG A 29 -1.74 -1.45 12.64
CA ARG A 29 -2.77 -1.99 13.53
C ARG A 29 -4.10 -2.17 12.81
N GLU A 30 -4.52 -1.20 12.01
CA GLU A 30 -5.76 -1.25 11.22
C GLU A 30 -5.70 -2.33 10.14
N ALA A 31 -4.57 -2.45 9.44
CA ALA A 31 -4.34 -3.47 8.41
C ALA A 31 -3.98 -4.86 8.98
N ALA A 32 -3.88 -5.00 10.31
CA ALA A 32 -3.47 -6.22 11.01
C ALA A 32 -2.13 -6.80 10.49
N ILE A 33 -1.15 -5.91 10.28
CA ILE A 33 0.21 -6.25 9.85
C ILE A 33 1.24 -5.76 10.87
N SER A 34 2.46 -6.29 10.77
CA SER A 34 3.59 -5.82 11.54
C SER A 34 4.28 -4.65 10.84
N GLU A 35 4.90 -3.75 11.59
CA GLU A 35 5.72 -2.65 11.04
C GLU A 35 6.84 -3.18 10.13
N ALA A 36 7.42 -4.35 10.46
CA ALA A 36 8.38 -5.03 9.60
C ALA A 36 7.79 -5.38 8.22
N SER A 37 6.53 -5.80 8.13
CA SER A 37 5.85 -6.08 6.86
C SER A 37 5.65 -4.80 6.06
N TYR A 38 5.27 -3.70 6.73
CA TYR A 38 5.16 -2.39 6.11
C TYR A 38 6.47 -1.94 5.47
N TYR A 39 7.60 -2.02 6.17
CA TYR A 39 8.89 -1.61 5.59
C TYR A 39 9.34 -2.52 4.44
N ASN A 40 9.08 -3.83 4.52
CA ASN A 40 9.32 -4.74 3.39
C ASN A 40 8.46 -4.37 2.17
N TRP A 41 7.20 -4.00 2.38
CA TRP A 41 6.34 -3.51 1.31
C TRP A 41 6.82 -2.17 0.77
N LYS A 42 7.22 -1.23 1.62
CA LYS A 42 7.79 0.05 1.20
C LYS A 42 9.07 -0.13 0.36
N ALA A 43 9.92 -1.09 0.72
CA ALA A 43 11.12 -1.40 -0.06
C ALA A 43 10.79 -2.00 -1.44
N LYS A 44 9.74 -2.83 -1.53
CA LYS A 44 9.34 -3.52 -2.77
C LYS A 44 8.44 -2.67 -3.67
N TYR A 45 7.52 -1.92 -3.09
CA TYR A 45 6.43 -1.20 -3.76
C TYR A 45 6.54 0.33 -3.64
N GLY A 46 7.34 0.87 -2.71
CA GLY A 46 7.49 2.32 -2.56
C GLY A 46 8.19 3.01 -3.74
N GLY A 47 8.92 2.28 -4.57
CA GLY A 47 9.41 2.77 -5.87
C GLY A 47 8.41 2.60 -7.02
N MET A 48 7.41 1.72 -6.85
CA MET A 48 6.35 1.44 -7.81
C MET A 48 5.20 2.46 -7.66
N GLU A 49 4.93 2.95 -6.44
CA GLU A 49 3.91 3.98 -6.14
C GLU A 49 3.98 5.21 -7.06
N ALA A 50 5.17 5.77 -7.30
CA ALA A 50 5.29 6.97 -8.12
C ALA A 50 4.85 6.76 -9.59
N ALA A 51 4.99 5.55 -10.12
CA ALA A 51 4.66 5.22 -11.50
C ALA A 51 3.25 4.62 -11.64
N ASP A 52 2.84 3.77 -10.69
CA ASP A 52 1.58 3.02 -10.74
C ASP A 52 0.39 3.80 -10.13
N ILE A 53 0.59 4.72 -9.16
CA ILE A 53 -0.50 5.60 -8.67
C ILE A 53 -1.06 6.47 -9.79
N LYS A 54 -0.21 6.90 -10.73
CA LYS A 54 -0.66 7.65 -11.90
C LYS A 54 -1.59 6.83 -12.80
N LYS A 55 -1.46 5.50 -12.78
CA LYS A 55 -2.27 4.58 -13.58
C LYS A 55 -3.53 4.12 -12.86
N ILE A 56 -3.49 3.97 -11.53
CA ILE A 56 -4.67 3.63 -10.72
C ILE A 56 -5.65 4.80 -10.67
N LYS A 57 -5.17 6.04 -10.55
CA LYS A 57 -6.05 7.22 -10.53
C LYS A 57 -6.72 7.51 -11.89
N ASP A 58 -6.09 7.09 -12.98
CA ASP A 58 -6.64 7.19 -14.35
C ASP A 58 -7.77 6.17 -14.57
N LEU A 59 -7.73 5.02 -13.89
CA LEU A 59 -8.73 3.96 -14.01
C LEU A 59 -9.99 4.20 -13.15
N GLU A 60 -9.98 5.11 -12.18
CA GLU A 60 -11.17 5.47 -11.40
C GLU A 60 -12.01 6.60 -12.04
N ASP A 61 -11.49 7.31 -13.06
CA ASP A 61 -12.21 8.40 -13.74
C ASP A 61 -13.00 7.91 -14.99
N GLU A 62 -12.85 6.64 -15.38
CA GLU A 62 -13.49 6.05 -16.58
C GLU A 62 -14.67 5.09 -16.31
N ASN A 63 -15.32 5.12 -15.13
CA ASN A 63 -16.50 4.26 -14.87
C ASN A 63 -17.65 4.89 -14.08
#